data_AF-A0A2I0J7J8-F1
#
_entry.id   AF-A0A2I0J7J8-F1
#
_cell.length_a   1.000
_cell.length_b   1.000
_cell.length_c   1.000
_cell.angle_alpha   90.00
_cell.angle_beta   90.00
_cell.angle_gamma   90.00
#
_symmetry.space_group_name_H-M   'P 1'
#
loop_
_entity.id
_entity.type
_entity.pdbx_description
1 polymer ?
#
loop_
_entity_poly.entity_id
_entity_poly.type
_entity_poly.pdbx_seq_one_letter_code
_entity_poly.pdbx_strand_id
1 'polypeptide(L)'
;MNRYESFRRSGFQKATMKRLLTSVTGSQKISMPMTIVMSGIAKMFVGELIETARIVMAERNESGPIRPCHIREAYRRLKLEGKVPKRTVPRLFR
;
A
#
# COMPACT_ATOMS: atom_id res chain seq x y z
N MET A 1 21.75 3.56 -10.99
CA MET A 1 21.29 2.17 -11.20
C MET A 1 20.55 1.54 -10.01
N ASN A 2 20.84 1.92 -8.76
CA ASN A 2 20.27 1.29 -7.56
C ASN A 2 18.72 1.39 -7.41
N ARG A 3 18.10 2.52 -7.82
CA ARG A 3 16.66 2.76 -7.61
C ARG A 3 15.76 1.77 -8.35
N TYR A 4 16.03 1.53 -9.64
CA TYR A 4 15.21 0.64 -10.46
C TYR A 4 15.34 -0.82 -10.01
N GLU A 5 16.56 -1.29 -9.71
CA GLU A 5 16.78 -2.63 -9.17
C GLU A 5 16.08 -2.83 -7.82
N SER A 6 16.12 -1.82 -6.93
CA SER A 6 15.39 -1.84 -5.67
C SER A 6 13.88 -1.96 -5.90
N PHE A 7 13.31 -1.19 -6.82
CA PHE A 7 11.90 -1.30 -7.19
C PHE A 7 11.55 -2.68 -7.75
N ARG A 8 12.36 -3.19 -8.68
CA ARG A 8 12.15 -4.48 -9.36
C ARG A 8 12.17 -5.66 -8.38
N ARG A 9 13.11 -5.64 -7.43
CA ARG A 9 13.29 -6.71 -6.43
C ARG A 9 12.42 -6.56 -5.18
N SER A 10 11.86 -5.38 -4.92
CA SER A 10 11.00 -5.16 -3.75
C SER A 10 9.75 -6.06 -3.79
N GLY A 11 9.34 -6.58 -2.64
CA GLY A 11 8.16 -7.42 -2.51
C GLY A 11 7.86 -7.76 -1.05
N PHE A 12 6.64 -8.20 -0.78
CA PHE A 12 6.24 -8.60 0.57
C PHE A 12 6.66 -10.05 0.85
N GLN A 13 7.13 -10.30 2.08
CA GLN A 13 7.49 -11.64 2.51
C GLN A 13 6.24 -12.53 2.57
N LYS A 14 6.26 -13.64 1.83
CA LYS A 14 5.12 -14.58 1.71
C LYS A 14 4.61 -15.06 3.07
N ALA A 15 5.52 -15.39 4.01
CA ALA A 15 5.15 -15.87 5.34
C ALA A 15 4.40 -14.82 6.17
N THR A 16 4.80 -13.55 6.07
CA THR A 16 4.14 -12.43 6.78
C THR A 16 2.79 -12.11 6.15
N MET A 17 2.70 -12.11 4.82
CA MET A 17 1.44 -11.93 4.11
C MET A 17 0.45 -13.06 4.43
N LYS A 18 0.90 -14.32 4.46
CA LYS A 18 0.06 -15.47 4.84
C LYS A 18 -0.48 -15.32 6.26
N ARG A 19 0.37 -14.96 7.23
CA ARG A 19 -0.05 -14.71 8.62
C ARG A 19 -1.12 -13.62 8.71
N LEU A 20 -0.95 -12.52 7.99
CA LEU A 20 -1.94 -11.44 7.93
C LEU A 20 -3.27 -11.89 7.30
N LEU A 21 -3.22 -12.64 6.19
CA LEU A 21 -4.43 -13.14 5.54
C LEU A 21 -5.18 -14.13 6.43
N THR A 22 -4.47 -15.01 7.15
CA THR A 22 -5.08 -15.92 8.12
C THR A 22 -5.72 -15.15 9.29
N SER A 23 -5.08 -14.10 9.81
CA SER A 23 -5.65 -13.32 10.92
C SER A 23 -6.89 -12.51 10.51
N VAL A 24 -6.97 -12.05 9.26
CA VAL A 24 -8.11 -11.28 8.75
C VAL A 24 -9.27 -12.18 8.33
N THR A 25 -8.99 -13.32 7.69
CA THR A 25 -10.04 -14.21 7.15
C THR A 25 -10.50 -15.27 8.15
N GLY A 26 -9.74 -15.53 9.21
CA GLY A 26 -9.95 -16.66 10.12
C GLY A 26 -9.67 -18.03 9.50
N SER A 27 -9.29 -18.09 8.22
CA SER A 27 -9.00 -19.32 7.50
C SER A 27 -7.53 -19.67 7.54
N GLN A 28 -7.22 -20.90 7.98
CA GLN A 28 -5.87 -21.45 7.92
C GLN A 28 -5.49 -21.90 6.50
N LYS A 29 -6.47 -22.09 5.61
CA LYS A 29 -6.29 -22.58 4.23
C LYS A 29 -6.05 -21.41 3.25
N ILE A 30 -4.96 -20.68 3.42
CA ILE A 30 -4.53 -19.63 2.48
C ILE A 30 -3.63 -20.24 1.41
N SER A 31 -4.04 -20.11 0.14
CA SER A 31 -3.29 -20.64 -1.01
C SER A 31 -2.10 -19.75 -1.39
N MET A 32 -1.08 -20.36 -2.01
CA MET A 32 0.09 -19.63 -2.52
C MET A 32 -0.29 -18.59 -3.59
N PRO A 33 -1.13 -18.90 -4.61
CA PRO A 33 -1.56 -17.90 -5.59
C PRO A 33 -2.26 -16.70 -4.96
N MET A 34 -3.12 -16.92 -3.95
CA MET A 34 -3.77 -15.82 -3.21
C MET A 34 -2.74 -14.91 -2.55
N THR A 35 -1.71 -15.48 -1.94
CA THR A 35 -0.63 -14.70 -1.29
C THR A 35 0.15 -13.86 -2.31
N ILE A 36 0.39 -14.39 -3.52
CA ILE A 36 1.07 -13.67 -4.61
C ILE A 36 0.22 -12.49 -5.09
N VAL A 37 -1.08 -12.73 -5.36
CA VAL A 37 -2.02 -11.69 -5.82
C VAL A 37 -2.11 -10.57 -4.80
N MET A 38 -2.30 -10.90 -3.51
CA MET A 38 -2.40 -9.90 -2.44
C MET A 38 -1.11 -9.08 -2.29
N SER A 39 0.04 -9.72 -2.44
CA SER A 39 1.33 -9.02 -2.43
C SER A 39 1.48 -8.06 -3.63
N GLY A 40 0.98 -8.45 -4.81
CA GLY A 40 0.98 -7.62 -6.01
C GLY A 40 0.09 -6.38 -5.85
N ILE A 41 -1.16 -6.56 -5.41
CA ILE A 41 -2.12 -5.47 -5.18
C ILE A 41 -1.57 -4.49 -4.12
N ALA A 42 -1.04 -5.02 -3.01
CA ALA A 42 -0.43 -4.19 -1.97
C ALA A 42 0.76 -3.39 -2.51
N LYS A 43 1.59 -3.97 -3.39
CA LYS A 43 2.76 -3.31 -3.96
C LYS A 43 2.34 -2.20 -4.92
N MET A 44 1.31 -2.42 -5.73
CA MET A 44 0.73 -1.39 -6.60
C MET A 44 0.23 -0.20 -5.77
N PHE A 45 -0.53 -0.47 -4.70
CA PHE A 45 -1.03 0.58 -3.82
C PHE A 45 0.09 1.40 -3.16
N VAL A 46 1.15 0.74 -2.67
CA VAL A 46 2.32 1.44 -2.12
C VAL A 46 3.02 2.28 -3.19
N GLY A 47 3.10 1.79 -4.43
CA GLY A 47 3.67 2.54 -5.56
C GLY A 47 2.94 3.87 -5.79
N GLU A 48 1.63 3.82 -5.98
CA GLU A 48 0.78 5.01 -6.19
C GLU A 48 0.87 5.99 -5.01
N LEU A 49 0.86 5.48 -3.78
CA LEU A 49 0.97 6.29 -2.57
C LEU A 49 2.30 7.05 -2.51
N ILE A 50 3.41 6.37 -2.82
CA ILE A 50 4.76 6.97 -2.78
C ILE A 50 4.97 7.94 -3.94
N GLU A 51 4.46 7.63 -5.13
CA GLU A 51 4.50 8.54 -6.27
C GLU A 51 3.74 9.83 -5.98
N THR A 52 2.51 9.71 -5.46
CA THR A 52 1.70 10.87 -5.06
C THR A 52 2.38 11.66 -3.93
N ALA A 53 3.03 10.99 -2.98
CA ALA A 53 3.79 11.67 -1.92
C ALA A 53 4.99 12.45 -2.48
N ARG A 54 5.63 11.97 -3.57
CA ARG A 54 6.69 12.72 -4.27
C ARG A 54 6.13 13.94 -5.00
N ILE A 55 4.94 13.84 -5.58
CA ILE A 55 4.25 15.00 -6.18
C ILE A 55 3.96 16.06 -5.11
N VAL A 56 3.41 15.65 -3.95
CA VAL A 56 3.16 16.57 -2.82
C VAL A 56 4.43 17.29 -2.35
N MET A 57 5.58 16.60 -2.31
CA MET A 57 6.86 17.23 -1.98
C MET A 57 7.28 18.28 -3.00
N ALA A 58 7.17 17.96 -4.29
CA ALA A 58 7.53 18.86 -5.37
C ALA A 58 6.67 20.14 -5.34
N GLU A 59 5.35 20.00 -5.16
CA GLU A 59 4.43 21.14 -5.02
C GLU A 59 4.75 22.06 -3.83
N ARG A 60 5.33 21.49 -2.77
CA ARG A 60 5.73 22.24 -1.56
C ARG A 60 7.16 22.77 -1.63
N ASN A 61 7.88 22.54 -2.75
CA ASN A 61 9.30 22.84 -2.90
C ASN A 61 10.17 22.19 -1.79
N GLU A 62 9.81 20.99 -1.35
CA GLU A 62 10.51 20.25 -0.30
C GLU A 62 11.40 19.16 -0.91
N SER A 63 12.63 19.05 -0.42
CA SER A 63 13.61 18.07 -0.88
C SER A 63 13.97 17.06 0.21
N GLY A 64 14.66 15.97 -0.16
CA GLY A 64 15.10 14.93 0.77
C GLY A 64 14.15 13.73 0.91
N PRO A 65 14.18 13.03 2.07
CA PRO A 65 13.33 11.88 2.34
C PRO A 65 11.84 12.23 2.43
N ILE A 66 10.97 11.27 2.07
CA ILE A 66 9.53 11.45 2.22
C ILE A 66 9.19 11.44 3.72
N ARG A 67 8.51 12.48 4.20
CA ARG A 67 8.08 12.64 5.59
C ARG A 67 6.63 12.17 5.78
N PRO A 68 6.21 11.89 7.03
CA PRO A 68 4.84 11.47 7.32
C PRO A 68 3.75 12.42 6.81
N CYS A 69 4.01 13.73 6.79
CA CYS A 69 3.07 14.72 6.24
C CYS A 69 2.79 14.51 4.75
N HIS A 70 3.79 14.12 3.95
CA HIS A 70 3.62 13.89 2.51
C HIS A 70 2.81 12.62 2.26
N ILE A 71 3.05 11.55 3.03
CA ILE A 71 2.30 10.29 2.93
C ILE A 71 0.83 10.50 3.31
N ARG A 72 0.56 11.23 4.39
CA ARG A 72 -0.82 11.52 4.84
C ARG A 72 -1.58 12.34 3.81
N GLU A 73 -0.93 13.35 3.23
CA GLU A 73 -1.53 14.16 2.18
C GLU A 73 -1.75 13.36 0.89
N ALA A 74 -0.79 12.52 0.50
CA ALA A 74 -0.95 11.63 -0.64
C ALA A 74 -2.13 10.67 -0.46
N TYR A 75 -2.25 10.06 0.71
CA TYR A 75 -3.38 9.19 1.04
C TYR A 75 -4.71 9.95 1.00
N ARG A 76 -4.75 11.19 1.49
CA ARG A 76 -5.95 12.05 1.43
C ARG A 76 -6.38 12.29 -0.02
N ARG A 77 -5.44 12.60 -0.92
CA ARG A 77 -5.72 12.80 -2.36
C ARG A 77 -6.22 11.53 -3.03
N LEU A 78 -5.53 10.40 -2.84
CA LEU A 78 -5.96 9.11 -3.39
C LEU A 78 -7.34 8.69 -2.90
N LYS A 79 -7.70 9.03 -1.65
CA LYS A 79 -9.04 8.77 -1.11
C LYS A 79 -10.12 9.61 -1.78
N LEU A 80 -9.82 10.88 -2.08
CA LEU A 80 -10.74 11.77 -2.81
C LEU A 80 -10.90 11.35 -4.27
N GLU A 81 -9.84 10.86 -4.90
CA GLU A 81 -9.86 10.28 -6.25
C GLU A 81 -10.58 8.92 -6.32
N GLY A 82 -10.92 8.32 -5.18
CA GLY A 82 -11.58 7.02 -5.13
C GLY A 82 -10.67 5.83 -5.40
N LYS A 83 -9.34 6.03 -5.42
CA LYS A 83 -8.34 4.96 -5.63
C LYS A 83 -8.06 4.13 -4.37
N VAL A 84 -8.49 4.62 -3.21
CA VAL A 84 -8.40 3.87 -1.94
C VAL A 84 -9.65 3.01 -1.75
N PRO A 85 -9.52 1.71 -1.44
CA PRO A 85 -10.66 0.85 -1.12
C PRO A 85 -11.52 1.47 0.00
N LYS A 86 -12.80 1.70 -0.30
CA LYS A 86 -13.79 2.17 0.67
C LYS A 86 -14.42 0.96 1.36
N ARG A 87 -14.67 1.07 2.66
CA ARG A 87 -15.53 0.10 3.34
C ARG A 87 -16.92 0.17 2.73
N THR A 88 -17.38 -0.95 2.19
CA THR A 88 -18.73 -1.09 1.61
C THR A 88 -19.80 -1.28 2.69
N VAL A 89 -19.42 -1.75 3.88
CA VAL A 89 -20.35 -1.95 5.01
C VAL A 89 -20.02 -1.03 6.19
N PRO A 90 -21.03 -0.36 6.79
CA PRO A 90 -20.87 0.34 8.07
C PRO A 90 -20.46 -0.65 9.17
N ARG A 91 -19.77 -0.17 10.22
CA ARG A 91 -19.57 -1.00 11.41
C ARG A 91 -20.94 -1.23 12.03
N LEU A 92 -21.40 -2.49 12.04
CA LEU A 92 -22.68 -2.84 12.66
C LEU A 92 -22.66 -2.62 14.17
N PHE A 93 -21.49 -2.60 14.81
CA PHE A 93 -21.34 -2.35 16.25
C PHE A 93 -20.08 -1.52 16.55
N ARG A 94 -20.17 -0.61 17.53
CA ARG A 94 -19.13 0.35 17.95
C ARG A 94 -18.35 -0.17 19.15
#